data_AF-A0A9Y1GBR8-F1
#
_entry.id   AF-A0A9Y1GBR8-F1
#
_cell.length_a   1.000
_cell.length_b   1.000
_cell.length_c   1.000
_cell.angle_alpha   90.00
_cell.angle_beta   90.00
_cell.angle_gamma   90.00
#
_symmetry.space_group_name_H-M   'P 1'
#
loop_
_entity.id
_entity.type
_entity.pdbx_description
1 polymer ?
#
loop_
_entity_poly.entity_id
_entity_poly.type
_entity_poly.pdbx_seq_one_letter_code
_entity_poly.pdbx_strand_id
1 'polypeptide(L)'
;MTLLAAQTDFQEPGELGLFIDESQITFVEDLMSERGYLDERQMAGAFQLINSKDLVWSKLVHEYLMGAHTPMTALRAWNADATRLPARMHSEYLRQLYLHNDLAEGRYHAGGQLVRLADIELPLFVVATERDHVSPWQSVYQIHRLASSPVSFVLTSGGHNVGIVNPPAGPEAHPQASYRFASHEPGKAPVQPRDWLDAAQPRAGSWWPSWHDWLRKHSSGTAQPPRINGLLFEGAPLAAPGRYVHLD
;
A
#
# COMPACT_ATOMS: atom_id res chain seq x y z
N MET A 1 15.74 0.64 1.15
CA MET A 1 14.37 1.18 0.96
C MET A 1 13.35 0.18 1.51
N THR A 2 12.26 0.64 2.11
CA THR A 2 11.16 -0.24 2.57
C THR A 2 9.89 0.08 1.81
N LEU A 3 9.20 -0.95 1.31
CA LEU A 3 7.93 -0.87 0.60
C LEU A 3 6.89 -1.70 1.37
N LEU A 4 5.78 -1.09 1.78
CA LEU A 4 4.73 -1.72 2.58
C LEU A 4 3.44 -1.78 1.76
N ALA A 5 2.99 -2.99 1.41
CA ALA A 5 1.83 -3.22 0.55
C ALA A 5 1.84 -2.37 -0.74
N ALA A 6 3.02 -2.09 -1.29
CA ALA A 6 3.17 -1.21 -2.45
C ALA A 6 3.26 -2.04 -3.73
N GLN A 7 2.35 -1.78 -4.66
CA GLN A 7 2.39 -2.37 -5.99
C GLN A 7 3.34 -1.59 -6.88
N THR A 8 4.13 -2.34 -7.65
CA THR A 8 5.05 -1.79 -8.66
C THR A 8 4.78 -2.34 -10.05
N ASP A 9 3.96 -3.40 -10.11
CA ASP A 9 3.41 -4.01 -11.31
C ASP A 9 1.90 -4.15 -11.13
N PHE A 10 1.15 -3.51 -12.01
CA PHE A 10 -0.31 -3.41 -12.00
C PHE A 10 -0.96 -4.31 -13.06
N GLN A 11 -0.23 -5.29 -13.62
CA GLN A 11 -0.83 -6.25 -14.58
C GLN A 11 -1.97 -7.06 -13.95
N GLU A 12 -1.85 -7.42 -12.67
CA GLU A 12 -2.89 -8.09 -11.88
C GLU A 12 -3.12 -7.30 -10.58
N PRO A 13 -3.75 -6.10 -10.65
CA PRO A 13 -3.68 -5.15 -9.56
C PRO A 13 -4.69 -5.44 -8.43
N GLY A 14 -5.40 -6.56 -8.49
CA GLY A 14 -6.46 -6.94 -7.56
C GLY A 14 -7.85 -6.56 -8.07
N GLU A 15 -8.80 -6.44 -7.15
CA GLU A 15 -10.20 -6.16 -7.49
C GLU A 15 -10.35 -4.86 -8.28
N LEU A 16 -9.50 -3.86 -7.99
CA LEU A 16 -9.46 -2.61 -8.73
C LEU A 16 -9.23 -2.79 -10.24
N GLY A 17 -8.46 -3.79 -10.68
CA GLY A 17 -8.22 -4.05 -12.10
C GLY A 17 -9.47 -4.46 -12.87
N LEU A 18 -10.50 -4.98 -12.18
CA LEU A 18 -11.79 -5.31 -12.79
C LEU A 18 -12.61 -4.05 -13.11
N PHE A 19 -12.20 -2.89 -12.59
CA PHE A 19 -12.92 -1.61 -12.64
C PHE A 19 -12.13 -0.52 -13.36
N ILE A 20 -11.10 -0.90 -14.13
CA ILE A 20 -10.27 0.04 -14.87
C ILE A 20 -10.32 -0.29 -16.36
N ASP A 21 -11.14 0.48 -17.07
CA ASP A 21 -11.10 0.62 -18.51
C ASP A 21 -11.13 2.11 -18.92
N GLU A 22 -10.87 2.37 -20.21
CA GLU A 22 -10.85 3.72 -20.77
C GLU A 22 -12.12 4.52 -20.49
N SER A 23 -13.28 3.86 -20.56
CA SER A 23 -14.58 4.51 -20.38
C SER A 23 -14.83 4.89 -18.92
N GLN A 24 -14.45 4.01 -17.98
CA GLN A 24 -14.56 4.22 -16.54
C GLN A 24 -13.62 5.33 -16.06
N ILE A 25 -12.38 5.35 -16.54
CA ILE A 25 -11.43 6.42 -16.21
C ILE A 25 -11.93 7.75 -16.78
N THR A 26 -12.38 7.79 -18.03
CA THR A 26 -12.91 9.02 -18.63
C THR A 26 -14.10 9.56 -17.85
N PHE A 27 -15.02 8.69 -17.39
CA PHE A 27 -16.13 9.10 -16.52
C PHE A 27 -15.65 9.71 -15.20
N VAL A 28 -14.65 9.11 -14.55
CA VAL A 28 -14.06 9.65 -13.33
C VAL A 28 -13.37 10.99 -13.58
N GLU A 29 -12.69 11.16 -14.71
CA GLU A 29 -12.08 12.42 -15.13
C GLU A 29 -13.12 13.52 -15.36
N ASP A 30 -14.24 13.21 -16.01
CA ASP A 30 -15.34 14.13 -16.23
C ASP A 30 -15.92 14.63 -14.90
N LEU A 31 -16.13 13.73 -13.93
CA LEU A 31 -16.57 14.10 -12.57
C LEU A 31 -15.56 15.01 -11.86
N MET A 32 -14.26 14.79 -12.09
CA MET A 32 -13.21 15.61 -11.51
C MET A 32 -13.03 16.96 -12.21
N SER A 33 -13.43 17.09 -13.49
CA SER A 33 -13.23 18.29 -14.29
C SER A 33 -13.93 19.53 -13.72
N GLU A 34 -15.06 19.34 -13.03
CA GLU A 34 -15.84 20.43 -12.43
C GLU A 34 -15.21 21.01 -11.16
N ARG A 35 -14.60 20.17 -10.32
CA ARG A 35 -14.10 20.54 -8.97
C ARG A 35 -12.59 20.47 -8.81
N GLY A 36 -11.89 19.80 -9.70
CA GLY A 36 -10.46 19.54 -9.63
C GLY A 36 -10.05 18.40 -8.69
N TYR A 37 -11.01 17.65 -8.12
CA TYR A 37 -10.80 16.46 -7.28
C TYR A 37 -12.11 15.65 -7.14
N LEU A 38 -12.03 14.40 -6.68
CA LEU A 38 -13.19 13.62 -6.22
C LEU A 38 -13.39 13.78 -4.72
N ASP A 39 -14.61 14.13 -4.30
CA ASP A 39 -15.00 14.02 -2.89
C ASP A 39 -15.40 12.58 -2.53
N GLU A 40 -15.52 12.29 -1.22
CA GLU A 40 -15.83 10.96 -0.71
C GLU A 40 -17.17 10.42 -1.26
N ARG A 41 -18.18 11.28 -1.42
CA ARG A 41 -19.50 10.89 -1.91
C ARG A 41 -19.47 10.56 -3.40
N GLN A 42 -18.73 11.34 -4.17
CA GLN A 42 -18.51 11.10 -5.60
C GLN A 42 -17.68 9.83 -5.81
N MET A 43 -16.67 9.58 -4.98
CA MET A 43 -15.89 8.34 -5.01
C MET A 43 -16.79 7.13 -4.74
N ALA A 44 -17.55 7.15 -3.64
CA ALA A 44 -18.49 6.09 -3.31
C ALA A 44 -19.56 5.90 -4.41
N GLY A 45 -20.07 6.99 -4.99
CA GLY A 45 -21.03 6.96 -6.09
C GLY A 45 -20.45 6.41 -7.39
N ALA A 46 -19.22 6.78 -7.76
CA ALA A 46 -18.52 6.23 -8.92
C ALA A 46 -18.29 4.73 -8.74
N PHE A 47 -17.85 4.28 -7.56
CA PHE A 47 -17.74 2.85 -7.24
C PHE A 47 -19.09 2.12 -7.29
N GLN A 48 -20.19 2.74 -6.82
CA GLN A 48 -21.53 2.14 -6.89
C GLN A 48 -22.09 2.06 -8.32
N LEU A 49 -21.80 3.05 -9.17
CA LEU A 49 -22.21 3.08 -10.58
C LEU A 49 -21.41 2.09 -11.43
N ILE A 50 -20.13 1.90 -11.10
CA ILE A 50 -19.22 0.96 -11.78
C ILE A 50 -19.42 -0.48 -11.26
N ASN A 51 -19.88 -0.65 -10.01
CA ASN A 51 -20.04 -1.95 -9.37
C ASN A 51 -21.49 -2.19 -8.91
N SER A 52 -22.30 -2.76 -9.79
CA SER A 52 -23.68 -3.13 -9.46
C SER A 52 -23.81 -4.45 -8.67
N LYS A 53 -22.74 -5.22 -8.38
CA LYS A 53 -22.93 -6.60 -7.88
C LYS A 53 -22.14 -7.07 -6.66
N ASP A 54 -20.84 -6.77 -6.46
CA ASP A 54 -20.07 -7.61 -5.51
C ASP A 54 -19.51 -6.91 -4.24
N LEU A 55 -18.99 -5.67 -4.30
CA LEU A 55 -18.43 -5.01 -3.10
C LEU A 55 -19.48 -4.27 -2.27
N VAL A 56 -20.47 -3.68 -2.93
CA VAL A 56 -21.59 -2.96 -2.30
C VAL A 56 -22.51 -3.94 -1.56
N TRP A 57 -22.67 -5.14 -2.10
CA TRP A 57 -23.60 -6.14 -1.58
C TRP A 57 -23.10 -6.79 -0.28
N SER A 58 -21.79 -7.06 -0.14
CA SER A 58 -21.26 -7.68 1.09
C SER A 58 -21.37 -6.77 2.32
N LYS A 59 -21.05 -5.47 2.16
CA LYS A 59 -21.16 -4.47 3.25
C LYS A 59 -22.63 -4.19 3.61
N LEU A 60 -23.50 -3.98 2.62
CA LEU A 60 -24.92 -3.76 2.86
C LEU A 60 -25.59 -4.96 3.51
N VAL A 61 -25.30 -6.20 3.08
CA VAL A 61 -25.88 -7.40 3.72
C VAL A 61 -25.43 -7.52 5.18
N HIS A 62 -24.17 -7.20 5.50
CA HIS A 62 -23.66 -7.38 6.86
C HIS A 62 -24.10 -6.27 7.84
N GLU A 63 -24.13 -5.01 7.41
CA GLU A 63 -24.52 -3.89 8.27
C GLU A 63 -26.04 -3.67 8.30
N TYR A 64 -26.73 -3.80 7.15
CA TYR A 64 -28.15 -3.49 7.03
C TYR A 64 -29.06 -4.70 7.32
N LEU A 65 -28.75 -5.90 6.79
CA LEU A 65 -29.62 -7.08 7.00
C LEU A 65 -29.34 -7.81 8.32
N MET A 66 -28.10 -7.80 8.82
CA MET A 66 -27.74 -8.55 10.05
C MET A 66 -27.77 -7.70 11.32
N GLY A 67 -28.06 -6.39 11.23
CA GLY A 67 -28.17 -5.49 12.39
C GLY A 67 -26.89 -5.38 13.23
N ALA A 68 -25.74 -5.75 12.66
CA ALA A 68 -24.47 -5.73 13.36
C ALA A 68 -23.94 -4.29 13.46
N HIS A 69 -24.18 -3.64 14.60
CA HIS A 69 -23.42 -2.44 14.97
C HIS A 69 -21.96 -2.82 15.10
N THR A 70 -21.21 -2.61 14.02
CA THR A 70 -19.82 -3.01 14.04
C THR A 70 -19.02 -1.88 14.72
N PRO A 71 -18.34 -2.15 15.84
CA PRO A 71 -17.77 -1.11 16.69
C PRO A 71 -16.75 -0.24 15.94
N MET A 72 -16.69 1.05 16.30
CA MET A 72 -15.67 1.95 15.76
C MET A 72 -14.32 1.62 16.40
N THR A 73 -13.39 1.10 15.60
CA THR A 73 -12.00 0.84 16.01
C THR A 73 -11.10 1.97 15.51
N ALA A 74 -9.87 2.08 16.03
CA ALA A 74 -8.90 3.08 15.57
C ALA A 74 -8.64 2.98 14.05
N LEU A 75 -8.47 1.75 13.52
CA LEU A 75 -8.31 1.52 12.08
C LEU A 75 -9.52 1.95 11.25
N ARG A 76 -10.74 1.83 11.80
CA ARG A 76 -11.95 2.26 11.11
C ARG A 76 -12.12 3.77 11.13
N ALA A 77 -11.78 4.42 12.24
CA ALA A 77 -11.74 5.87 12.31
C ALA A 77 -10.76 6.43 11.27
N TRP A 78 -9.55 5.85 11.19
CA TRP A 78 -8.57 6.20 10.15
C TRP A 78 -9.10 5.97 8.72
N ASN A 79 -9.73 4.82 8.46
CA ASN A 79 -10.25 4.52 7.12
C ASN A 79 -11.44 5.40 6.71
N ALA A 80 -12.17 5.98 7.67
CA ALA A 80 -13.26 6.92 7.40
C ALA A 80 -12.77 8.37 7.18
N ASP A 81 -11.53 8.68 7.57
CA ASP A 81 -10.94 10.00 7.42
C ASP A 81 -10.30 10.17 6.03
N ALA A 82 -11.17 10.33 5.02
CA ALA A 82 -10.77 10.36 3.63
C ALA A 82 -10.02 11.66 3.24
N THR A 83 -9.08 11.54 2.30
CA THR A 83 -8.36 12.68 1.72
C THR A 83 -8.75 12.90 0.25
N ARG A 84 -8.50 14.10 -0.26
CA ARG A 84 -8.78 14.47 -1.66
C ARG A 84 -7.48 14.44 -2.46
N LEU A 85 -7.54 13.87 -3.66
CA LEU A 85 -6.43 13.89 -4.62
C LEU A 85 -6.70 14.89 -5.75
N PRO A 86 -5.72 15.71 -6.17
CA PRO A 86 -5.86 16.56 -7.34
C PRO A 86 -6.17 15.73 -8.60
N ALA A 87 -7.10 16.21 -9.42
CA ALA A 87 -7.63 15.52 -10.60
C ALA A 87 -6.53 14.99 -11.52
N ARG A 88 -5.52 15.82 -11.79
CA ARG A 88 -4.39 15.45 -12.63
C ARG A 88 -3.61 14.26 -12.08
N MET A 89 -3.26 14.30 -10.78
CA MET A 89 -2.51 13.22 -10.13
C MET A 89 -3.32 11.93 -10.15
N HIS A 90 -4.62 12.01 -9.86
CA HIS A 90 -5.49 10.85 -9.84
C HIS A 90 -5.65 10.23 -11.24
N SER A 91 -5.90 11.06 -12.27
CA SER A 91 -5.96 10.64 -13.68
C SER A 91 -4.65 9.98 -14.14
N GLU A 92 -3.50 10.62 -13.91
CA GLU A 92 -2.20 10.08 -14.29
C GLU A 92 -1.93 8.74 -13.58
N TYR A 93 -2.29 8.61 -12.31
CA TYR A 93 -2.16 7.36 -11.54
C TYR A 93 -3.02 6.23 -12.13
N LEU A 94 -4.30 6.48 -12.40
CA LEU A 94 -5.21 5.47 -12.97
C LEU A 94 -4.80 5.07 -14.39
N ARG A 95 -4.49 6.05 -15.25
CA ARG A 95 -4.10 5.77 -16.64
C ARG A 95 -2.73 5.12 -16.71
N GLN A 96 -1.70 5.74 -16.15
CA GLN A 96 -0.33 5.28 -16.39
C GLN A 96 -0.01 4.02 -15.59
N LEU A 97 -0.56 3.85 -14.38
CA LEU A 97 -0.26 2.68 -13.57
C LEU A 97 -1.32 1.59 -13.74
N TYR A 98 -2.59 1.83 -13.39
CA TYR A 98 -3.59 0.76 -13.42
C TYR A 98 -3.96 0.31 -14.83
N LEU A 99 -4.16 1.24 -15.77
CA LEU A 99 -4.60 0.90 -17.12
C LEU A 99 -3.44 0.44 -18.01
N HIS A 100 -2.34 1.20 -18.03
CA HIS A 100 -1.22 0.94 -18.95
C HIS A 100 -0.03 0.20 -18.32
N ASN A 101 0.06 0.14 -16.98
CA ASN A 101 1.19 -0.47 -16.27
C ASN A 101 2.57 0.11 -16.67
N ASP A 102 2.61 1.40 -17.00
CA ASP A 102 3.78 2.07 -17.58
C ASP A 102 5.02 2.00 -16.67
N LEU A 103 4.86 1.88 -15.35
CA LEU A 103 5.99 1.75 -14.43
C LEU A 103 6.72 0.41 -14.60
N ALA A 104 6.00 -0.71 -14.57
CA ALA A 104 6.61 -2.03 -14.76
C ALA A 104 7.07 -2.26 -16.20
N GLU A 105 6.35 -1.67 -17.15
CA GLU A 105 6.65 -1.77 -18.58
C GLU A 105 7.76 -0.81 -19.05
N GLY A 106 8.30 0.03 -18.15
CA GLY A 106 9.41 0.92 -18.48
C GLY A 106 9.05 2.06 -19.43
N ARG A 107 7.82 2.58 -19.32
CA ARG A 107 7.30 3.75 -20.06
C ARG A 107 6.94 4.94 -19.16
N TYR A 108 7.04 4.80 -17.84
CA TYR A 108 6.66 5.84 -16.89
C TYR A 108 7.68 6.99 -16.83
N HIS A 109 7.20 8.22 -16.99
CA HIS A 109 8.04 9.43 -16.93
C HIS A 109 7.69 10.28 -15.70
N ALA A 110 8.71 10.73 -14.96
CA ALA A 110 8.58 11.71 -13.89
C ALA A 110 9.64 12.81 -14.05
N GLY A 111 9.24 14.08 -13.97
CA GLY A 111 10.17 15.20 -14.17
C GLY A 111 10.84 15.21 -15.55
N GLY A 112 10.19 14.64 -16.57
CA GLY A 112 10.74 14.49 -17.94
C GLY A 112 11.73 13.33 -18.09
N GLN A 113 12.02 12.58 -17.04
CA GLN A 113 12.94 11.44 -17.07
C GLN A 113 12.18 10.12 -17.00
N LEU A 114 12.67 9.12 -17.73
CA LEU A 114 12.14 7.77 -17.63
C LEU A 114 12.51 7.18 -16.26
N VAL A 115 11.53 6.61 -15.57
CA VAL A 115 11.72 5.97 -14.27
C VAL A 115 11.83 4.46 -14.48
N ARG A 116 12.90 3.86 -13.96
CA ARG A 116 13.10 2.41 -13.99
C ARG A 116 13.42 1.93 -12.58
N LEU A 117 12.69 0.93 -12.09
CA LEU A 117 12.93 0.35 -10.76
C LEU A 117 14.28 -0.38 -10.68
N ALA A 118 14.84 -0.77 -11.82
CA ALA A 118 16.18 -1.34 -11.94
C ALA A 118 17.28 -0.35 -11.54
N ASP A 119 17.04 0.97 -11.65
CA ASP A 119 18.03 2.00 -11.31
C ASP A 119 18.12 2.26 -9.79
N ILE A 120 17.28 1.58 -8.98
CA ILE A 120 17.33 1.64 -7.52
C ILE A 120 18.43 0.69 -7.02
N GLU A 121 19.54 1.25 -6.56
CA GLU A 121 20.71 0.51 -6.02
C GLU A 121 20.59 0.16 -4.53
N LEU A 122 19.54 0.63 -3.85
CA LEU A 122 19.33 0.37 -2.42
C LEU A 122 18.74 -1.03 -2.20
N PRO A 123 19.21 -1.79 -1.18
CA PRO A 123 18.53 -3.01 -0.73
C PRO A 123 17.07 -2.75 -0.40
N LEU A 124 16.18 -3.67 -0.81
CA LEU A 124 14.74 -3.55 -0.65
C LEU A 124 14.23 -4.44 0.49
N PHE A 125 13.40 -3.88 1.36
CA PHE A 125 12.58 -4.64 2.30
C PHE A 125 11.12 -4.48 1.89
N VAL A 126 10.50 -5.53 1.38
CA VAL A 126 9.17 -5.48 0.78
C VAL A 126 8.20 -6.32 1.60
N VAL A 127 7.07 -5.74 1.98
CA VAL A 127 6.04 -6.40 2.78
C VAL A 127 4.76 -6.47 1.97
N ALA A 128 4.18 -7.67 1.88
CA ALA A 128 2.85 -7.91 1.32
C ALA A 128 1.99 -8.71 2.32
N THR A 129 0.67 -8.70 2.14
CA THR A 129 -0.26 -9.39 3.04
C THR A 129 -0.99 -10.54 2.34
N GLU A 130 -1.18 -11.67 3.03
CA GLU A 130 -1.71 -12.90 2.42
C GLU A 130 -3.12 -12.76 1.86
N ARG A 131 -3.97 -11.94 2.51
CA ARG A 131 -5.37 -11.71 2.15
C ARG A 131 -5.60 -10.27 1.69
N ASP A 132 -4.59 -9.68 1.05
CA ASP A 132 -4.70 -8.36 0.46
C ASP A 132 -5.53 -8.39 -0.83
N HIS A 133 -6.68 -7.72 -0.84
CA HIS A 133 -7.48 -7.53 -2.04
C HIS A 133 -7.18 -6.19 -2.74
N VAL A 134 -6.56 -5.25 -2.02
CA VAL A 134 -6.19 -3.92 -2.53
C VAL A 134 -4.88 -4.02 -3.31
N SER A 135 -3.91 -4.72 -2.74
CA SER A 135 -2.59 -4.93 -3.33
C SER A 135 -2.18 -6.39 -3.22
N PRO A 136 -2.70 -7.26 -4.10
CA PRO A 136 -2.45 -8.71 -4.03
C PRO A 136 -0.96 -9.00 -3.96
N TRP A 137 -0.57 -9.88 -3.03
CA TRP A 137 0.85 -10.10 -2.76
C TRP A 137 1.62 -10.64 -3.97
N GLN A 138 0.95 -11.32 -4.91
CA GLN A 138 1.53 -11.78 -6.17
C GLN A 138 1.91 -10.63 -7.10
N SER A 139 1.12 -9.55 -7.10
CA SER A 139 1.43 -8.31 -7.82
C SER A 139 2.58 -7.57 -7.12
N VAL A 140 2.54 -7.47 -5.78
CA VAL A 140 3.67 -6.90 -5.01
C VAL A 140 4.96 -7.71 -5.21
N TYR A 141 4.87 -9.04 -5.35
CA TYR A 141 6.01 -9.94 -5.56
C TYR A 141 6.74 -9.69 -6.88
N GLN A 142 6.09 -9.12 -7.90
CA GLN A 142 6.70 -8.82 -9.19
C GLN A 142 7.89 -7.86 -9.11
N ILE A 143 8.04 -7.13 -7.99
CA ILE A 143 9.23 -6.30 -7.72
C ILE A 143 10.55 -7.07 -7.91
N HIS A 144 10.59 -8.38 -7.65
CA HIS A 144 11.79 -9.21 -7.86
C HIS A 144 12.25 -9.25 -9.32
N ARG A 145 11.34 -9.03 -10.28
CA ARG A 145 11.65 -8.97 -11.72
C ARG A 145 12.04 -7.56 -12.17
N LEU A 146 11.61 -6.53 -11.44
CA LEU A 146 11.77 -5.13 -11.79
C LEU A 146 12.99 -4.48 -11.12
N ALA A 147 13.37 -4.95 -9.93
CA ALA A 147 14.50 -4.44 -9.17
C ALA A 147 15.81 -5.14 -9.55
N SER A 148 16.90 -4.36 -9.59
CA SER A 148 18.27 -4.89 -9.73
C SER A 148 19.04 -4.92 -8.39
N SER A 149 18.35 -4.74 -7.27
CA SER A 149 18.90 -4.76 -5.91
C SER A 149 18.42 -5.98 -5.11
N PRO A 150 19.16 -6.40 -4.05
CA PRO A 150 18.72 -7.47 -3.18
C PRO A 150 17.34 -7.17 -2.58
N VAL A 151 16.46 -8.18 -2.58
CA VAL A 151 15.08 -8.06 -2.07
C VAL A 151 14.89 -9.00 -0.88
N SER A 152 14.62 -8.41 0.27
CA SER A 152 14.10 -9.07 1.46
C SER A 152 12.58 -8.99 1.45
N PHE A 153 11.91 -10.09 1.07
CA PHE A 153 10.47 -10.14 0.94
C PHE A 153 9.82 -10.76 2.19
N VAL A 154 8.75 -10.12 2.66
CA VAL A 154 7.90 -10.55 3.77
C VAL A 154 6.49 -10.76 3.24
N LEU A 155 5.91 -11.91 3.57
CA LEU A 155 4.48 -12.16 3.39
C LEU A 155 3.86 -12.37 4.77
N THR A 156 3.07 -11.42 5.24
CA THR A 156 2.44 -11.47 6.57
C THR A 156 1.00 -11.93 6.49
N SER A 157 0.55 -12.68 7.50
CA SER A 157 -0.85 -13.06 7.63
C SER A 157 -1.72 -11.84 7.94
N GLY A 158 -2.98 -11.91 7.48
CA GLY A 158 -3.90 -10.76 7.55
C GLY A 158 -4.31 -10.25 6.18
N GLY A 159 -5.27 -9.33 6.16
CA GLY A 159 -5.55 -8.49 4.99
C GLY A 159 -4.79 -7.16 5.08
N HIS A 160 -5.00 -6.29 4.09
CA HIS A 160 -4.22 -5.06 3.86
C HIS A 160 -3.75 -4.32 5.12
N ASN A 161 -4.69 -3.75 5.89
CA ASN A 161 -4.34 -2.93 7.06
C ASN A 161 -3.81 -3.76 8.24
N VAL A 162 -4.46 -4.89 8.55
CA VAL A 162 -4.15 -5.69 9.75
C VAL A 162 -2.86 -6.50 9.59
N GLY A 163 -2.45 -6.81 8.36
CA GLY A 163 -1.16 -7.42 8.09
C GLY A 163 -0.01 -6.42 8.25
N ILE A 164 -0.19 -5.19 7.77
CA ILE A 164 0.82 -4.13 7.89
C ILE A 164 0.92 -3.61 9.33
N VAL A 165 -0.21 -3.23 9.92
CA VAL A 165 -0.31 -2.75 11.31
C VAL A 165 -0.47 -3.94 12.24
N ASN A 166 0.66 -4.60 12.52
CA ASN A 166 0.72 -5.83 13.31
C ASN A 166 1.74 -5.67 14.43
N PRO A 167 1.37 -5.07 15.59
CA PRO A 167 2.32 -4.85 16.66
C PRO A 167 2.79 -6.17 17.30
N PRO A 168 4.07 -6.28 17.69
CA PRO A 168 4.64 -7.52 18.23
C PRO A 168 4.15 -7.87 19.63
N ALA A 169 3.62 -6.89 20.39
CA ALA A 169 3.16 -7.06 21.75
C ALA A 169 2.08 -6.01 22.09
N GLY A 170 1.39 -6.22 23.20
CA GLY A 170 0.34 -5.33 23.69
C GLY A 170 -1.07 -5.77 23.27
N PRO A 171 -2.10 -4.97 23.62
CA PRO A 171 -3.50 -5.34 23.46
C PRO A 171 -3.93 -5.45 21.98
N GLU A 172 -3.20 -4.81 21.07
CA GLU A 172 -3.47 -4.82 19.63
C GLU A 172 -2.72 -5.95 18.89
N ALA A 173 -1.84 -6.69 19.58
CA ALA A 173 -1.09 -7.78 18.97
C ALA A 173 -2.01 -8.97 18.66
N HIS A 174 -1.95 -9.48 17.43
CA HIS A 174 -2.77 -10.61 17.03
C HIS A 174 -2.14 -11.95 17.47
N PRO A 175 -2.80 -12.78 18.31
CA PRO A 175 -2.19 -14.00 18.87
C PRO A 175 -1.75 -15.02 17.82
N GLN A 176 -2.41 -15.03 16.67
CA GLN A 176 -2.11 -15.92 15.54
C GLN A 176 -1.37 -15.19 14.41
N ALA A 177 -0.77 -14.02 14.69
CA ALA A 177 0.10 -13.35 13.72
C ALA A 177 1.22 -14.29 13.29
N SER A 178 1.54 -14.24 12.02
CA SER A 178 2.61 -15.02 11.42
C SER A 178 3.07 -14.34 10.13
N TYR A 179 4.27 -14.66 9.69
CA TYR A 179 4.78 -14.19 8.42
C TYR A 179 5.80 -15.18 7.84
N ARG A 180 6.04 -15.10 6.54
CA ARG A 180 7.14 -15.75 5.84
C ARG A 180 8.16 -14.71 5.45
N PHE A 181 9.43 -15.09 5.44
CA PHE A 181 10.53 -14.19 5.12
C PHE A 181 11.64 -14.92 4.39
N ALA A 182 12.07 -14.34 3.27
CA ALA A 182 13.25 -14.79 2.54
C ALA A 182 13.92 -13.59 1.86
N SER A 183 15.24 -13.65 1.70
CA SER A 183 16.02 -12.64 0.99
C SER A 183 16.70 -13.27 -0.21
N HIS A 184 16.65 -12.57 -1.35
CA HIS A 184 17.26 -13.03 -2.59
C HIS A 184 18.11 -11.92 -3.21
N GLU A 185 19.27 -12.31 -3.74
CA GLU A 185 20.03 -11.49 -4.65
C GLU A 185 19.24 -11.24 -5.95
N PRO A 186 19.58 -10.18 -6.71
CA PRO A 186 18.94 -9.88 -7.98
C PRO A 186 18.89 -11.09 -8.92
N GLY A 187 17.71 -11.39 -9.46
CA GLY A 187 17.49 -12.53 -10.35
C GLY A 187 17.64 -13.92 -9.73
N LYS A 188 17.70 -14.04 -8.40
CA LYS A 188 17.80 -15.33 -7.68
C LYS A 188 16.51 -15.78 -7.00
N ALA A 189 15.50 -14.91 -6.92
CA ALA A 189 14.20 -15.29 -6.37
C ALA A 189 13.48 -16.28 -7.32
N PRO A 190 12.65 -17.20 -6.80
CA PRO A 190 11.77 -18.01 -7.63
C PRO A 190 10.90 -17.13 -8.53
N VAL A 191 10.77 -17.50 -9.80
CA VAL A 191 10.00 -16.74 -10.80
C VAL A 191 8.52 -16.73 -10.44
N GLN A 192 7.99 -17.89 -10.02
CA GLN A 192 6.60 -18.00 -9.61
C GLN A 192 6.46 -17.63 -8.13
N PRO A 193 5.53 -16.72 -7.76
CA PRO A 193 5.29 -16.37 -6.36
C PRO A 193 4.95 -17.59 -5.50
N ARG A 194 4.23 -18.58 -6.07
CA ARG A 194 3.87 -19.83 -5.38
C ARG A 194 5.11 -20.62 -4.94
N ASP A 195 6.12 -20.72 -5.79
CA ASP A 195 7.36 -21.44 -5.46
C ASP A 195 8.10 -20.75 -4.31
N TRP A 196 8.07 -19.42 -4.27
CA TRP A 196 8.59 -18.66 -3.13
C TRP A 196 7.80 -18.93 -1.86
N LEU A 197 6.46 -18.96 -1.93
CA LEU A 197 5.60 -19.24 -0.79
C LEU A 197 5.89 -20.62 -0.18
N ASP A 198 6.07 -21.63 -1.03
CA ASP A 198 6.34 -23.01 -0.63
C ASP A 198 7.74 -23.17 -0.03
N ALA A 199 8.73 -22.41 -0.52
CA ALA A 199 10.11 -22.43 -0.02
C ALA A 199 10.34 -21.57 1.25
N ALA A 200 9.63 -20.44 1.39
CA ALA A 200 9.84 -19.49 2.47
C ALA A 200 9.28 -20.01 3.79
N GLN A 201 10.12 -20.11 4.82
CA GLN A 201 9.70 -20.69 6.10
C GLN A 201 8.77 -19.76 6.89
N PRO A 202 7.67 -20.30 7.47
CA PRO A 202 6.78 -19.53 8.31
C PRO A 202 7.42 -19.23 9.68
N ARG A 203 7.15 -18.05 10.19
CA ARG A 203 7.58 -17.55 11.50
C ARG A 203 6.34 -17.06 12.26
N ALA A 204 6.26 -17.39 13.54
CA ALA A 204 5.19 -16.91 14.40
C ALA A 204 5.44 -15.44 14.81
N GLY A 205 4.36 -14.72 15.06
CA GLY A 205 4.36 -13.33 15.52
C GLY A 205 4.40 -12.29 14.41
N SER A 206 4.62 -11.04 14.80
CA SER A 206 4.75 -9.88 13.90
C SER A 206 6.03 -9.94 13.07
N TRP A 207 5.99 -9.37 11.86
CA TRP A 207 7.16 -9.16 11.00
C TRP A 207 8.02 -7.96 11.43
N TRP A 208 7.51 -7.05 12.26
CA TRP A 208 8.21 -5.82 12.67
C TRP A 208 9.60 -6.07 13.28
N PRO A 209 9.83 -7.11 14.12
CA PRO A 209 11.17 -7.42 14.60
C PRO A 209 12.16 -7.77 13.48
N SER A 210 11.74 -8.52 12.45
CA SER A 210 12.60 -8.80 11.29
C SER A 210 12.93 -7.54 10.50
N TRP A 211 11.98 -6.61 10.38
CA TRP A 211 12.21 -5.31 9.76
C TRP A 211 13.18 -4.45 10.57
N HIS A 212 13.00 -4.40 11.89
CA HIS A 212 13.91 -3.70 12.79
C HIS A 212 15.35 -4.24 12.68
N ASP A 213 15.54 -5.55 12.71
CA ASP A 213 16.85 -6.19 12.56
C ASP A 213 17.47 -5.89 11.19
N TRP A 214 16.65 -5.89 10.13
CA TRP A 214 17.08 -5.54 8.79
C TRP A 214 17.51 -4.06 8.73
N LEU A 215 16.74 -3.13 9.29
CA LEU A 215 17.09 -1.71 9.36
C LEU A 215 18.39 -1.49 10.13
N ARG A 216 18.59 -2.19 11.25
CA ARG A 216 19.83 -2.10 12.03
C ARG A 216 21.07 -2.48 11.23
N LYS A 217 20.98 -3.53 10.41
CA LYS A 217 22.08 -3.96 9.52
C LYS A 217 22.40 -2.92 8.44
N HIS A 218 21.44 -2.10 8.07
CA HIS A 218 21.57 -1.06 7.04
C HIS A 218 21.66 0.37 7.64
N SER A 219 21.84 0.49 8.95
CA SER A 219 22.01 1.76 9.65
C SER A 219 23.48 1.97 10.04
N SER A 220 23.88 3.23 10.25
CA SER A 220 25.25 3.60 10.63
C SER A 220 25.63 3.31 12.10
N GLY A 221 24.89 2.41 12.77
CA GLY A 221 25.09 2.07 14.18
C GLY A 221 24.31 2.95 15.16
N THR A 222 24.69 2.92 16.44
CA THR A 222 24.03 3.65 17.52
C THR A 222 24.75 4.96 17.84
N ALA A 223 24.00 6.04 18.02
CA ALA A 223 24.51 7.34 18.42
C ALA A 223 23.68 7.91 19.57
N GLN A 224 24.24 8.90 20.29
CA GLN A 224 23.47 9.67 21.26
C GLN A 224 22.37 10.45 20.53
N PRO A 225 21.12 10.44 21.02
CA PRO A 225 20.04 11.18 20.38
C PRO A 225 20.35 12.68 20.40
N PRO A 226 20.18 13.40 19.28
CA PRO A 226 20.37 14.84 19.27
C PRO A 226 19.34 15.53 20.19
N ARG A 227 19.71 16.69 20.75
CA ARG A 227 18.73 17.52 21.46
C ARG A 227 17.73 18.08 20.45
N ILE A 228 16.46 17.73 20.60
CA ILE A 228 15.38 18.21 19.75
C ILE A 228 14.83 19.50 20.36
N ASN A 229 15.14 20.66 19.78
CA ASN A 229 14.69 21.97 20.25
C ASN A 229 13.31 22.38 19.68
N GLY A 230 12.45 21.41 19.36
CA GLY A 230 11.21 21.61 18.61
C GLY A 230 11.46 21.80 17.11
N LEU A 231 10.51 21.35 16.28
CA LEU A 231 10.51 21.64 14.84
C LEU A 231 9.88 23.01 14.62
N LEU A 232 10.57 23.88 13.87
CA LEU A 232 10.02 25.16 13.44
C LEU A 232 9.36 25.00 12.08
N PHE A 233 8.11 25.45 11.98
CA PHE A 233 7.37 25.57 10.72
C PHE A 233 6.94 27.03 10.57
N GLU A 234 7.31 27.68 9.46
CA GLU A 234 7.07 29.12 9.23
C GLU A 234 7.57 30.02 10.39
N GLY A 235 8.62 29.59 11.10
CA GLY A 235 9.22 30.34 12.22
C GLY A 235 8.57 30.10 13.59
N ALA A 236 7.50 29.29 13.69
CA ALA A 236 6.85 28.94 14.95
C ALA A 236 7.08 27.47 15.34
N PRO A 237 7.20 27.13 16.64
CA PRO A 237 7.19 25.74 17.09
C PRO A 237 5.88 25.07 16.74
N LEU A 238 5.95 23.91 16.07
CA LEU A 238 4.77 23.09 15.76
C LEU A 238 4.89 21.74 16.47
N ALA A 239 3.93 21.43 17.32
CA ALA A 239 3.83 20.11 17.94
C ALA A 239 3.27 19.10 16.95
N ALA A 240 3.74 17.85 17.03
CA ALA A 240 3.09 16.73 16.35
C ALA A 240 1.64 16.58 16.88
N PRO A 241 0.66 16.23 16.02
CA PRO A 241 0.82 15.77 14.63
C PRO A 241 0.79 16.89 13.57
N GLY A 242 0.79 18.16 13.97
CA GLY A 242 0.72 19.31 13.06
C GLY A 242 -0.72 19.63 12.62
N ARG A 243 -0.87 20.49 11.61
CA ARG A 243 -2.18 21.01 11.17
C ARG A 243 -2.81 20.26 10.00
N TYR A 244 -2.04 19.76 9.03
CA TYR A 244 -2.62 19.18 7.79
C TYR A 244 -3.39 17.86 7.99
N VAL A 245 -3.11 17.13 9.07
CA VAL A 245 -3.88 15.93 9.42
C VAL A 245 -5.27 16.27 9.96
N HIS A 246 -5.46 17.50 10.44
CA HIS A 246 -6.75 18.01 10.85
C HIS A 246 -7.34 18.74 9.64
N LEU A 247 -8.29 18.11 8.96
CA LEU A 247 -9.06 18.80 7.94
C LEU A 247 -9.87 19.92 8.63
N ASP A 248 -9.70 21.15 8.17
CA ASP A 248 -10.65 22.25 8.42
C ASP A 248 -11.91 22.08 7.55
#